data_AF-A0A418N0H6-F1
#
_entry.id   AF-A0A418N0H6-F1
#
_cell.length_a   1.000
_cell.length_b   1.000
_cell.length_c   1.000
_cell.angle_alpha   90.00
_cell.angle_beta   90.00
_cell.angle_gamma   90.00
#
_symmetry.space_group_name_H-M   'P 1'
#
loop_
_entity.id
_entity.type
_entity.pdbx_description
1 polymer ?
#
loop_
_entity_poly.entity_id
_entity_poly.type
_entity_poly.pdbx_seq_one_letter_code
_entity_poly.pdbx_strand_id
1 'polypeptide(L)'
;MTGELSQAVEAAQAGDEEAFRFLYRSLQPGLLRYLTALVGADAEDVASETWLQVARDLPRFTGGEFRAWVVTIARNRAMDHLRRQRRRPALSVPVQELSELAGDADTAERAGESIGTEAALAMIASLPPREAEAVLLRAVVGLDAETAGRVLGRRAGAVRTAAHRGLRRLALLLDQRAEEETAAESPGPPPRPRTGPSQPAPHAEPVDG
;
A
#
# COMPACT_ATOMS: atom_id res chain seq x y z
N MET A 1 17.91 6.83 17.23
CA MET A 1 16.68 6.03 17.05
C MET A 1 16.72 4.64 17.70
N THR A 2 17.57 3.68 17.31
CA THR A 2 17.51 2.33 17.94
C THR A 2 17.77 2.34 19.45
N GLY A 3 18.73 3.17 19.91
CA GLY A 3 19.03 3.32 21.34
C GLY A 3 17.91 3.99 22.17
N GLU A 4 17.17 4.92 21.57
CA GLU A 4 16.03 5.58 22.24
C GLU A 4 14.84 4.62 22.40
N LEU A 5 14.60 3.76 21.40
CA LEU A 5 13.59 2.70 21.51
C LEU A 5 13.95 1.70 22.62
N SER A 6 15.21 1.27 22.70
CA SER A 6 15.63 0.31 23.73
C SER A 6 15.43 0.87 25.14
N GLN A 7 15.82 2.12 25.39
CA GLN A 7 15.60 2.78 26.69
C GLN A 7 14.11 2.92 27.00
N ALA A 8 13.30 3.30 26.02
CA ALA A 8 11.85 3.38 26.21
C ALA A 8 11.21 2.02 26.48
N VAL A 9 11.73 0.93 25.91
CA VAL A 9 11.29 -0.44 26.25
C VAL A 9 11.59 -0.75 27.72
N GLU A 10 12.80 -0.50 28.18
CA GLU A 10 13.19 -0.77 29.57
C GLU A 10 12.35 0.04 30.57
N ALA A 11 12.12 1.33 30.30
CA ALA A 11 11.27 2.18 31.13
C ALA A 11 9.81 1.72 31.11
N ALA A 12 9.26 1.39 29.92
CA ALA A 12 7.90 0.89 29.80
C ALA A 12 7.70 -0.46 30.51
N GLN A 13 8.73 -1.33 30.51
CA GLN A 13 8.73 -2.57 31.28
C GLN A 13 8.70 -2.34 32.80
N ALA A 14 9.30 -1.23 33.26
CA ALA A 14 9.23 -0.78 34.65
C ALA A 14 7.91 -0.07 35.00
N GLY A 15 6.97 0.06 34.05
CA GLY A 15 5.66 0.68 34.26
C GLY A 15 5.58 2.16 33.88
N ASP A 16 6.57 2.71 33.18
CA ASP A 16 6.52 4.08 32.67
C ASP A 16 5.53 4.19 31.48
N GLU A 17 4.40 4.85 31.73
CA GLU A 17 3.35 5.06 30.73
C GLU A 17 3.76 6.01 29.60
N GLU A 18 4.62 7.00 29.86
CA GLU A 18 5.11 7.92 28.82
C GLU A 18 6.09 7.20 27.90
N ALA A 19 6.92 6.33 28.45
CA ALA A 19 7.79 5.47 27.66
C ALA A 19 6.97 4.53 26.75
N PHE A 20 5.90 3.91 27.27
CA PHE A 20 5.01 3.11 26.45
C PHE A 20 4.33 3.94 25.35
N ARG A 21 3.86 5.14 25.69
CA ARG A 21 3.25 6.07 24.73
C ARG A 21 4.23 6.48 23.63
N PHE A 22 5.49 6.70 23.97
CA PHE A 22 6.55 6.95 23.00
C PHE A 22 6.73 5.76 22.05
N LEU A 23 6.78 4.53 22.56
CA LEU A 23 6.83 3.32 21.72
C LEU A 23 5.62 3.24 20.78
N TYR A 24 4.42 3.47 21.30
CA TYR A 24 3.19 3.47 20.52
C TYR A 24 3.24 4.50 19.38
N ARG A 25 3.50 5.78 19.70
CA ARG A 25 3.54 6.86 18.70
C ARG A 25 4.63 6.65 17.65
N SER A 26 5.75 6.03 18.04
CA SER A 26 6.87 5.75 17.15
C SER A 26 6.56 4.65 16.14
N LEU A 27 5.82 3.61 16.53
CA LEU A 27 5.58 2.44 15.69
C LEU A 27 4.22 2.44 15.00
N GLN A 28 3.19 3.03 15.63
CA GLN A 28 1.80 2.96 15.16
C GLN A 28 1.61 3.41 13.71
N PRO A 29 2.18 4.53 13.23
CA PRO A 29 1.97 4.95 11.85
C PRO A 29 2.53 3.96 10.83
N GLY A 30 3.72 3.41 11.08
CA GLY A 30 4.33 2.40 10.20
C GLY A 30 3.61 1.06 10.28
N LEU A 31 3.15 0.69 11.48
CA LEU A 31 2.38 -0.52 11.73
C LEU A 31 1.02 -0.48 11.01
N LEU A 32 0.29 0.63 11.11
CA LEU A 32 -0.98 0.81 10.40
C LEU A 32 -0.78 0.72 8.89
N ARG A 33 0.18 1.44 8.32
CA ARG A 33 0.47 1.35 6.87
C ARG A 33 0.80 -0.08 6.44
N TYR A 34 1.56 -0.81 7.24
CA TYR A 34 1.86 -2.22 6.98
C TYR A 34 0.59 -3.08 6.99
N LEU A 35 -0.27 -2.91 8.00
CA LEU A 35 -1.51 -3.68 8.14
C LEU A 35 -2.55 -3.31 7.09
N THR A 36 -2.70 -2.03 6.74
CA THR A 36 -3.57 -1.57 5.65
C THR A 36 -3.24 -2.27 4.34
N ALA A 37 -1.96 -2.41 4.01
CA ALA A 37 -1.55 -3.13 2.81
C ALA A 37 -1.79 -4.66 2.87
N LEU A 38 -1.99 -5.24 4.06
CA LEU A 38 -2.22 -6.68 4.22
C LEU A 38 -3.69 -7.07 4.36
N VAL A 39 -4.48 -6.27 5.08
CA VAL A 39 -5.86 -6.60 5.48
C VAL A 39 -6.87 -5.50 5.13
N GLY A 40 -6.45 -4.41 4.49
CA GLY A 40 -7.34 -3.33 4.05
C GLY A 40 -8.06 -2.65 5.22
N ALA A 41 -9.39 -2.61 5.15
CA ALA A 41 -10.25 -1.93 6.12
C ALA A 41 -10.12 -2.46 7.56
N ASP A 42 -9.75 -3.72 7.74
CA ASP A 42 -9.62 -4.34 9.07
C ASP A 42 -8.29 -4.00 9.78
N ALA A 43 -7.47 -3.12 9.20
CA ALA A 43 -6.14 -2.81 9.72
C ALA A 43 -6.14 -2.20 11.13
N GLU A 44 -7.11 -1.34 11.43
CA GLU A 44 -7.23 -0.71 12.75
C GLU A 44 -7.57 -1.72 13.86
N ASP A 45 -8.46 -2.67 13.55
CA ASP A 45 -8.83 -3.75 14.46
C ASP A 45 -7.64 -4.66 14.75
N VAL A 46 -6.94 -5.09 13.69
CA VAL A 46 -5.74 -5.92 13.82
C VAL A 46 -4.63 -5.17 14.56
N ALA A 47 -4.47 -3.86 14.34
CA ALA A 47 -3.50 -3.04 15.07
C ALA A 47 -3.86 -2.94 16.56
N SER A 48 -5.14 -2.75 16.88
CA SER A 48 -5.63 -2.70 18.26
C SER A 48 -5.37 -4.01 19.00
N GLU A 49 -5.70 -5.15 18.40
CA GLU A 49 -5.38 -6.46 18.97
C GLU A 49 -3.86 -6.68 19.14
N THR A 50 -3.07 -6.17 18.20
CA THR A 50 -1.60 -6.23 18.26
C THR A 50 -1.09 -5.46 19.47
N TRP A 51 -1.50 -4.22 19.66
CA TRP A 51 -1.06 -3.40 20.79
C TRP A 51 -1.55 -3.93 22.13
N LEU A 52 -2.74 -4.53 22.19
CA LEU A 52 -3.21 -5.23 23.38
C LEU A 52 -2.31 -6.40 23.75
N GLN A 53 -1.82 -7.16 22.77
CA GLN A 53 -0.84 -8.21 23.05
C GLN A 53 0.52 -7.64 23.41
N VAL A 54 0.99 -6.60 22.70
CA VAL A 54 2.26 -5.94 23.02
C VAL A 54 2.26 -5.45 24.46
N ALA A 55 1.22 -4.74 24.91
CA ALA A 55 1.09 -4.27 26.29
C ALA A 55 1.11 -5.42 27.31
N ARG A 56 0.42 -6.53 27.01
CA ARG A 56 0.36 -7.72 27.88
C ARG A 56 1.71 -8.44 27.99
N ASP A 57 2.43 -8.55 26.88
CA ASP A 57 3.64 -9.38 26.78
C ASP A 57 4.92 -8.57 26.98
N LEU A 58 4.86 -7.23 26.93
CA LEU A 58 5.99 -6.31 27.08
C LEU A 58 6.83 -6.61 28.33
N PRO A 59 6.28 -6.88 29.53
CA PRO A 59 7.10 -7.19 30.71
C PRO A 59 7.98 -8.44 30.57
N ARG A 60 7.64 -9.34 29.63
CA ARG A 60 8.39 -10.58 29.35
C ARG A 60 9.29 -10.47 28.11
N PHE A 61 9.20 -9.38 27.36
CA PHE A 61 10.01 -9.16 26.18
C PHE A 61 11.49 -9.05 26.59
N THR A 62 12.33 -9.93 26.06
CA THR A 62 13.77 -9.94 26.36
C THR A 62 14.57 -10.10 25.08
N GLY A 63 15.52 -9.19 24.86
CA GLY A 63 16.41 -9.22 23.71
C GLY A 63 15.71 -8.99 22.35
N GLY A 64 16.52 -8.92 21.30
CA GLY A 64 16.06 -8.67 19.93
C GLY A 64 15.58 -7.23 19.69
N GLU A 65 15.18 -6.96 18.45
CA GLU A 65 14.68 -5.65 18.05
C GLU A 65 13.17 -5.54 18.36
N PHE A 66 12.80 -4.62 19.25
CA PHE A 66 11.40 -4.43 19.66
C PHE A 66 10.44 -4.23 18.49
N ARG A 67 10.83 -3.42 17.51
CA ARG A 67 10.05 -3.18 16.29
C ARG A 67 9.76 -4.46 15.54
N ALA A 68 10.76 -5.33 15.40
CA ALA A 68 10.59 -6.61 14.73
C ALA A 68 9.65 -7.55 15.50
N TRP A 69 9.70 -7.51 16.83
CA TRP A 69 8.81 -8.28 17.69
C TRP A 69 7.36 -7.84 17.54
N VAL A 70 7.08 -6.53 17.62
CA VAL A 70 5.73 -5.96 17.38
C VAL A 70 5.21 -6.35 16.00
N VAL A 71 6.04 -6.21 14.97
CA VAL A 71 5.64 -6.51 13.58
C VAL A 71 5.44 -8.02 13.36
N THR A 72 6.18 -8.87 14.07
CA THR A 72 5.94 -10.33 14.07
C THR A 72 4.57 -10.65 14.65
N ILE A 73 4.22 -10.04 15.79
CA ILE A 73 2.90 -10.19 16.42
C ILE A 73 1.80 -9.74 15.46
N ALA A 74 1.97 -8.58 14.83
CA ALA A 74 1.02 -8.01 13.89
C ALA A 74 0.82 -8.87 12.65
N ARG A 75 1.92 -9.35 12.05
CA ARG A 75 1.89 -10.22 10.89
C ARG A 75 1.14 -11.52 11.19
N ASN A 76 1.41 -12.15 12.34
CA ASN A 76 0.73 -13.38 12.72
C ASN A 76 -0.79 -13.17 12.85
N ARG A 77 -1.21 -12.07 13.47
CA ARG A 77 -2.63 -11.69 13.56
C ARG A 77 -3.27 -11.45 12.20
N ALA A 78 -2.60 -10.68 11.33
CA ALA A 78 -3.08 -10.43 9.98
C ALA A 78 -3.28 -11.74 9.22
N MET A 79 -2.31 -12.67 9.30
CA MET A 79 -2.43 -13.98 8.67
C MET A 79 -3.56 -14.83 9.26
N ASP A 80 -3.76 -14.80 10.57
CA ASP A 80 -4.86 -15.51 11.23
C ASP A 80 -6.22 -14.90 10.91
N HIS A 81 -6.31 -13.57 10.79
CA HIS A 81 -7.48 -12.85 10.32
C HIS A 81 -7.87 -13.26 8.89
N LEU A 82 -6.92 -13.20 7.95
CA LEU A 82 -7.12 -13.62 6.56
C LEU A 82 -7.51 -15.11 6.46
N ARG A 83 -6.95 -15.98 7.31
CA ARG A 83 -7.33 -17.40 7.37
C ARG A 83 -8.76 -17.59 7.89
N ARG A 84 -9.18 -16.80 8.88
CA ARG A 84 -10.55 -16.84 9.43
C ARG A 84 -11.58 -16.38 8.40
N GLN A 85 -11.32 -15.29 7.69
CA GLN A 85 -12.18 -14.81 6.61
C GLN A 85 -12.40 -15.87 5.53
N ARG A 86 -11.32 -16.51 5.05
CA ARG A 86 -11.42 -17.58 4.03
C ARG A 86 -12.20 -18.82 4.46
N ARG A 87 -12.35 -19.07 5.77
CA ARG A 87 -13.05 -20.25 6.33
C ARG A 87 -14.52 -19.98 6.63
N ARG A 88 -14.98 -18.73 6.55
CA ARG A 88 -16.38 -18.34 6.71
C ARG A 88 -16.92 -18.02 5.32
N PRO A 89 -17.75 -18.87 4.69
CA PRO A 89 -18.42 -18.49 3.44
C PRO A 89 -19.52 -17.48 3.77
N ALA A 90 -19.12 -16.26 4.10
CA ALA A 90 -19.94 -15.08 3.84
C ALA A 90 -19.53 -14.63 2.44
N LEU A 91 -20.52 -14.36 1.58
CA LEU A 91 -20.35 -13.85 0.22
C LEU A 91 -19.29 -12.75 0.17
N SER A 92 -18.06 -13.10 -0.20
CA SER A 92 -16.94 -12.17 -0.39
C SER A 92 -15.82 -12.93 -1.10
N VAL A 93 -15.93 -12.89 -2.43
CA VAL A 93 -14.84 -12.56 -3.36
C VAL A 93 -13.48 -13.27 -3.13
N PRO A 94 -13.03 -14.13 -4.08
CA PRO A 94 -11.71 -14.75 -4.07
C PRO A 94 -10.57 -13.73 -4.07
N VAL A 95 -9.41 -14.15 -3.54
CA VAL A 95 -8.11 -13.43 -3.50
C VAL A 95 -7.53 -13.14 -4.91
N GLN A 96 -8.32 -13.39 -5.96
CA GLN A 96 -8.09 -12.97 -7.34
C GLN A 96 -8.65 -11.55 -7.63
N GLU A 97 -9.46 -10.97 -6.73
CA GLU A 97 -10.04 -9.63 -6.89
C GLU A 97 -9.37 -8.54 -6.02
N LEU A 98 -8.12 -8.75 -5.56
CA LEU A 98 -7.29 -7.61 -5.13
C LEU A 98 -6.97 -6.65 -6.30
N SER A 99 -7.28 -7.07 -7.53
CA SER A 99 -7.20 -6.24 -8.74
C SER A 99 -8.44 -5.38 -8.98
N GLU A 100 -9.57 -5.61 -8.31
CA GLU A 100 -10.84 -4.89 -8.57
C GLU A 100 -11.12 -3.77 -7.56
N LEU A 101 -10.48 -3.79 -6.38
CA LEU A 101 -10.58 -2.71 -5.40
C LEU A 101 -9.78 -1.44 -5.78
N ALA A 102 -9.07 -1.47 -6.91
CA ALA A 102 -8.38 -0.30 -7.47
C ALA A 102 -9.31 0.63 -8.28
N GLY A 103 -10.58 0.25 -8.48
CA GLY A 103 -11.52 0.93 -9.37
C GLY A 103 -12.35 2.07 -8.77
N ASP A 104 -12.23 2.38 -7.47
CA ASP A 104 -13.10 3.38 -6.81
C ASP A 104 -12.34 4.52 -6.11
N ALA A 105 -11.04 4.66 -6.40
CA ALA A 105 -10.20 5.74 -5.88
C ALA A 105 -10.26 7.02 -6.74
N ASP A 106 -11.36 7.24 -7.45
CA ASP A 106 -11.56 8.41 -8.30
C ASP A 106 -12.48 9.40 -7.58
N THR A 107 -11.94 10.12 -6.60
CA THR A 107 -12.41 11.44 -6.11
C THR A 107 -11.56 11.97 -4.95
N ALA A 108 -10.32 12.36 -5.22
CA ALA A 108 -9.64 13.42 -4.46
C ALA A 108 -8.61 14.12 -5.35
N GLU A 109 -9.05 15.23 -5.92
CA GLU A 109 -8.37 15.98 -6.97
C GLU A 109 -7.40 17.04 -6.40
N ARG A 110 -6.26 17.20 -7.11
CA ARG A 110 -5.33 18.36 -7.22
C ARG A 110 -4.32 18.66 -6.10
N ALA A 111 -3.07 18.23 -6.32
CA ALA A 111 -1.91 19.09 -6.58
C ALA A 111 -0.78 18.22 -7.15
N GLY A 112 -0.06 18.69 -8.17
CA GLY A 112 0.97 17.90 -8.86
C GLY A 112 2.03 17.31 -7.94
N GLU A 113 2.49 16.11 -8.32
CA GLU A 113 3.71 15.42 -7.88
C GLU A 113 3.72 14.81 -6.46
N SER A 114 2.68 14.07 -6.06
CA SER A 114 2.90 12.98 -5.08
C SER A 114 1.77 11.96 -5.12
N ILE A 115 2.12 10.68 -5.19
CA ILE A 115 1.17 9.61 -4.96
C ILE A 115 0.72 9.70 -3.50
N GLY A 116 -0.58 9.84 -3.26
CA GLY A 116 -1.14 9.79 -1.92
C GLY A 116 -0.73 8.50 -1.20
N THR A 117 -0.52 8.56 0.12
CA THR A 117 -0.06 7.41 0.91
C THR A 117 -0.91 6.17 0.68
N GLU A 118 -2.23 6.33 0.58
CA GLU A 118 -3.18 5.25 0.31
C GLU A 118 -2.96 4.60 -1.07
N ALA A 119 -2.84 5.41 -2.12
CA ALA A 119 -2.55 4.92 -3.47
C ALA A 119 -1.20 4.20 -3.54
N ALA A 120 -0.18 4.67 -2.81
CA ALA A 120 1.10 4.00 -2.72
C ALA A 120 0.99 2.63 -2.03
N LEU A 121 0.20 2.53 -0.95
CA LEU A 121 -0.04 1.26 -0.25
C LEU A 121 -0.84 0.28 -1.10
N ALA A 122 -1.86 0.75 -1.83
CA ALA A 122 -2.63 -0.06 -2.77
C ALA A 122 -1.73 -0.62 -3.88
N MET A 123 -0.82 0.19 -4.41
CA MET A 123 0.15 -0.26 -5.42
C MET A 123 1.16 -1.27 -4.86
N ILE A 124 1.61 -1.10 -3.61
CA ILE A 124 2.44 -2.12 -2.95
C ILE A 124 1.65 -3.42 -2.76
N ALA A 125 0.36 -3.34 -2.42
CA ALA A 125 -0.51 -4.50 -2.23
C ALA A 125 -0.78 -5.27 -3.52
N SER A 126 -0.67 -4.63 -4.70
CA SER A 126 -0.81 -5.30 -6.01
C SER A 126 0.43 -6.10 -6.44
N LEU A 127 1.57 -5.92 -5.75
CA LEU A 127 2.77 -6.71 -6.01
C LEU A 127 2.58 -8.19 -5.64
N PRO A 128 3.40 -9.10 -6.20
CA PRO A 128 3.49 -10.46 -5.69
C PRO A 128 3.69 -10.47 -4.16
N PRO A 129 2.97 -11.29 -3.38
CA PRO A 129 2.93 -11.18 -1.91
C PRO A 129 4.32 -11.16 -1.25
N ARG A 130 5.26 -11.92 -1.83
CA ARG A 130 6.64 -12.01 -1.36
C ARG A 130 7.41 -10.70 -1.48
N GLU A 131 7.14 -9.95 -2.54
CA GLU A 131 7.76 -8.67 -2.86
C GLU A 131 7.09 -7.57 -2.05
N ALA A 132 5.74 -7.54 -2.00
CA ALA A 132 4.95 -6.63 -1.17
C ALA A 132 5.41 -6.65 0.30
N GLU A 133 5.39 -7.82 0.93
CA GLU A 133 5.81 -7.94 2.34
C GLU A 133 7.26 -7.50 2.56
N ALA A 134 8.17 -7.81 1.62
CA ALA A 134 9.57 -7.40 1.74
C ALA A 134 9.73 -5.88 1.61
N VAL A 135 9.00 -5.23 0.69
CA VAL A 135 8.99 -3.78 0.53
C VAL A 135 8.40 -3.11 1.77
N LEU A 136 7.25 -3.55 2.26
CA LEU A 136 6.61 -2.97 3.44
C LEU A 136 7.51 -3.04 4.68
N LEU A 137 8.10 -4.21 4.96
CA LEU A 137 8.97 -4.37 6.13
C LEU A 137 10.24 -3.51 6.04
N ARG A 138 10.80 -3.33 4.84
CA ARG A 138 12.07 -2.62 4.63
C ARG A 138 11.89 -1.10 4.52
N ALA A 139 10.89 -0.67 3.76
CA ALA A 139 10.69 0.74 3.40
C ALA A 139 9.64 1.45 4.27
N VAL A 140 8.58 0.75 4.68
CA VAL A 140 7.48 1.35 5.45
C VAL A 140 7.70 1.21 6.96
N VAL A 141 8.08 0.01 7.39
CA VAL A 141 8.38 -0.30 8.80
C VAL A 141 9.84 0.06 9.14
N GLY A 142 10.75 -0.03 8.17
CA GLY A 142 12.15 0.34 8.36
C GLY A 142 12.99 -0.72 9.09
N LEU A 143 12.70 -2.00 8.88
CA LEU A 143 13.53 -3.10 9.37
C LEU A 143 14.76 -3.31 8.49
N ASP A 144 15.85 -3.77 9.08
CA ASP A 144 16.98 -4.29 8.30
C ASP A 144 16.60 -5.61 7.57
N ALA A 145 17.43 -6.08 6.63
CA ALA A 145 17.13 -7.28 5.85
C ALA A 145 17.23 -8.58 6.66
N GLU A 146 18.07 -8.63 7.68
CA GLU A 146 18.21 -9.79 8.55
C GLU A 146 17.00 -9.92 9.45
N THR A 147 16.59 -8.80 10.04
CA THR A 147 15.44 -8.69 10.93
C THR A 147 14.14 -8.94 10.19
N ALA A 148 13.94 -8.33 9.02
CA ALA A 148 12.82 -8.66 8.14
C ALA A 148 12.85 -10.14 7.71
N GLY A 149 14.04 -10.72 7.52
CA GLY A 149 14.21 -12.15 7.25
C GLY A 149 13.66 -13.03 8.37
N ARG A 150 13.96 -12.69 9.63
CA ARG A 150 13.41 -13.40 10.80
C ARG A 150 11.88 -13.30 10.87
N VAL A 151 11.32 -12.11 10.63
CA VAL A 151 9.85 -11.90 10.57
C VAL A 151 9.19 -12.75 9.48
N LEU A 152 9.82 -12.85 8.31
CA LEU A 152 9.28 -13.57 7.14
C LEU A 152 9.61 -15.06 7.11
N GLY A 153 10.46 -15.56 8.01
CA GLY A 153 11.00 -16.92 7.94
C GLY A 153 11.89 -17.16 6.70
N ARG A 154 12.68 -16.16 6.31
CA ARG A 154 13.51 -16.17 5.09
C ARG A 154 14.93 -15.68 5.35
N ARG A 155 15.85 -16.09 4.47
CA ARG A 155 17.23 -15.59 4.46
C ARG A 155 17.26 -14.11 4.08
N ALA A 156 18.13 -13.33 4.71
CA ALA A 156 18.30 -11.90 4.43
C ALA A 156 18.54 -11.59 2.93
N GLY A 157 19.31 -12.44 2.24
CA GLY A 157 19.51 -12.32 0.79
C GLY A 157 18.22 -12.41 -0.02
N ALA A 158 17.32 -13.32 0.34
CA ALA A 158 16.02 -13.45 -0.33
C ALA A 158 15.13 -12.22 -0.08
N VAL A 159 15.20 -11.62 1.11
CA VAL A 159 14.48 -10.37 1.43
C VAL A 159 15.00 -9.21 0.59
N ARG A 160 16.33 -9.04 0.47
CA ARG A 160 16.93 -7.99 -0.36
C ARG A 160 16.48 -8.11 -1.81
N THR A 161 16.55 -9.31 -2.38
CA THR A 161 16.13 -9.56 -3.76
C THR A 161 14.65 -9.28 -3.96
N ALA A 162 13.79 -9.74 -3.05
CA ALA A 162 12.34 -9.52 -3.14
C ALA A 162 12.00 -8.02 -3.03
N ALA A 163 12.59 -7.30 -2.07
CA ALA A 163 12.38 -5.86 -1.92
C ALA A 163 12.87 -5.09 -3.16
N HIS A 164 14.03 -5.43 -3.71
CA HIS A 164 14.55 -4.80 -4.92
C HIS A 164 13.65 -5.04 -6.13
N ARG A 165 13.17 -6.27 -6.33
CA ARG A 165 12.22 -6.59 -7.41
C ARG A 165 10.91 -5.83 -7.25
N GLY A 166 10.36 -5.80 -6.03
CA GLY A 166 9.15 -5.04 -5.72
C GLY A 166 9.31 -3.55 -6.05
N LEU A 167 10.38 -2.91 -5.55
CA LEU A 167 10.66 -1.50 -5.84
C LEU A 167 10.84 -1.21 -7.33
N ARG A 168 11.53 -2.10 -8.07
CA ARG A 168 11.67 -1.95 -9.53
C ARG A 168 10.33 -2.06 -10.25
N ARG A 169 9.46 -2.96 -9.81
CA ARG A 169 8.11 -3.10 -10.40
C ARG A 169 7.23 -1.89 -10.09
N LEU A 170 7.31 -1.37 -8.87
CA LEU A 170 6.63 -0.12 -8.51
C LEU A 170 7.10 1.04 -9.40
N ALA A 171 8.41 1.22 -9.57
CA ALA A 171 8.94 2.26 -10.45
C ALA A 171 8.36 2.20 -11.87
N LEU A 172 8.30 1.01 -12.46
CA LEU A 172 7.70 0.82 -13.79
C LEU A 172 6.20 1.17 -13.83
N LEU A 173 5.45 0.88 -12.76
CA LEU A 173 4.04 1.26 -12.68
C LEU A 173 3.87 2.78 -12.56
N LEU A 174 4.81 3.47 -11.91
CA LEU A 174 4.79 4.94 -11.81
C LEU A 174 5.10 5.60 -13.15
N ASP A 175 6.10 5.08 -13.86
CA ASP A 175 6.48 5.58 -15.18
C ASP A 175 5.30 5.44 -16.17
N GLN A 176 4.63 4.28 -16.18
CA GLN A 176 3.45 4.04 -17.04
C GLN A 176 2.30 5.01 -16.73
N ARG A 177 2.01 5.24 -15.45
CA ARG A 177 0.95 6.16 -15.05
C ARG A 177 1.26 7.60 -15.45
N ALA A 178 2.52 8.02 -15.32
CA ALA A 178 2.96 9.36 -15.75
C ALA A 178 2.83 9.54 -17.27
N GLU A 179 3.12 8.50 -18.05
CA GLU A 179 2.92 8.49 -19.51
C GLU A 179 1.42 8.58 -19.87
N GLU A 180 0.55 7.86 -19.17
CA GLU A 180 -0.91 7.89 -19.35
C GLU A 180 -1.51 9.26 -19.00
N GLU A 181 -1.09 9.87 -17.89
CA GLU A 181 -1.51 11.23 -17.49
C GLU A 181 -1.07 12.28 -18.53
N THR A 182 0.17 12.17 -19.04
CA THR A 182 0.69 13.07 -20.09
C THR A 182 -0.06 12.91 -21.43
N ALA A 183 -0.43 11.68 -21.78
CA ALA A 183 -1.20 11.39 -22.99
C ALA A 183 -2.67 11.85 -22.88
N ALA A 184 -3.27 11.75 -21.69
CA ALA A 184 -4.64 12.22 -21.42
C ALA A 184 -4.74 13.75 -21.43
N GLU A 185 -3.68 14.46 -21.05
CA GLU A 185 -3.65 15.93 -21.00
C GLU A 185 -3.31 16.58 -22.35
N SER A 186 -2.88 15.79 -23.36
CA SER A 186 -2.76 16.26 -24.74
C SER A 186 -4.14 16.28 -25.43
N PRO A 187 -4.71 17.45 -25.76
CA PRO A 187 -5.94 17.49 -26.53
C PRO A 187 -5.63 16.96 -27.93
N GLY A 188 -6.21 15.81 -28.27
CA GLY A 188 -6.12 15.25 -29.61
C GLY A 188 -6.45 16.31 -30.67
N PRO A 189 -5.78 16.28 -31.84
CA PRO A 189 -5.99 17.30 -32.87
C PRO A 189 -7.49 17.40 -33.19
N PRO A 190 -8.06 18.61 -33.29
CA PRO A 190 -9.49 18.77 -33.47
C PRO A 190 -9.96 17.96 -34.69
N PRO A 191 -11.12 17.28 -34.62
CA PRO A 191 -11.63 16.51 -35.74
C PRO A 191 -11.72 17.45 -36.94
N ARG A 192 -11.01 17.10 -38.02
CA ARG A 192 -11.02 17.89 -39.26
C ARG A 192 -12.48 18.04 -39.69
N PRO A 193 -12.96 19.27 -40.00
CA PRO A 193 -14.32 19.44 -40.47
C PRO A 193 -14.47 18.59 -41.74
N ARG A 194 -15.45 17.68 -41.71
CA ARG A 194 -15.87 16.93 -42.89
C ARG A 194 -16.45 17.94 -43.87
N THR A 195 -15.66 18.37 -44.84
CA THR A 195 -16.16 19.03 -46.04
C THR A 195 -17.05 18.03 -46.77
N GLY A 196 -18.35 18.13 -46.54
CA GLY A 196 -19.36 17.45 -47.35
C GLY A 196 -19.27 17.92 -48.81
N PRO A 197 -19.63 17.08 -49.79
CA PRO A 197 -19.55 17.42 -51.19
C PRO A 197 -20.43 18.65 -51.52
N SER A 198 -19.82 19.67 -52.15
CA SER A 198 -20.51 20.83 -52.72
C SER A 198 -21.65 20.37 -53.64
N GLN A 199 -22.87 20.74 -53.28
CA GLN A 199 -24.05 20.61 -54.12
C GLN A 199 -23.97 21.65 -55.26
N PRO A 200 -24.14 21.28 -56.55
CA PRO A 200 -24.16 22.26 -57.62
C PRO A 200 -25.47 23.06 -57.62
N ALA A 201 -25.37 24.34 -57.95
CA ALA A 201 -26.46 25.32 -58.03
C ALA A 201 -27.56 24.94 -59.05
N PRO A 202 -28.81 25.40 -58.86
CA PRO A 202 -29.90 25.11 -59.78
C PRO A 202 -29.80 25.96 -61.06
N HIS A 203 -29.93 25.28 -62.20
CA HIS A 203 -30.10 25.88 -63.52
C HIS A 203 -31.49 26.55 -63.58
N ALA A 204 -31.53 27.86 -63.83
CA ALA A 204 -32.77 28.55 -64.20
C ALA A 204 -33.08 28.26 -65.69
N GLU A 205 -34.27 27.72 -65.96
CA GLU A 205 -34.86 27.67 -67.29
C GLU A 205 -35.44 29.04 -67.69
N PRO A 206 -35.34 29.46 -68.95
CA PRO A 206 -35.99 30.66 -69.44
C PRO A 206 -37.45 30.38 -69.82
N VAL A 207 -38.30 31.36 -69.53
CA VAL A 207 -39.70 31.46 -69.95
C VAL A 207 -39.75 31.77 -71.44
N ASP A 208 -40.39 30.89 -72.21
CA ASP A 208 -40.78 31.14 -73.60
C ASP A 208 -41.91 32.18 -73.65
N GLY A 209 -41.71 33.21 -74.47
CA GLY A 209 -42.67 34.23 -74.87
C GLY A 209 -42.18 34.93 -76.13
#